data_AF-A0A8S3TUU5-F1
#
_entry.id   AF-A0A8S3TUU5-F1
#
_cell.length_a   1.000
_cell.length_b   1.000
_cell.length_c   1.000
_cell.angle_alpha   90.00
_cell.angle_beta   90.00
_cell.angle_gamma   90.00
#
_symmetry.space_group_name_H-M   'P 1'
#
loop_
_entity.id
_entity.type
_entity.pdbx_description
1 polymer ?
#
loop_
_entity_poly.entity_id
_entity_poly.type
_entity_poly.pdbx_seq_one_letter_code
_entity_poly.pdbx_strand_id
1 'polypeptide(L)'
;MVFFDGMLPDESLENFLEREVRPDRDFLSDCNQIIDIVVKLIHRHPKYSVNQVIKGGSIGKGTAIRGHTDVDLFVVLNNFKSVEHLKENMENVLHHFRDYLKSAVEREGNNIEIRIMGQTPFTLQFDLRSSDDSPWFDVDLIPIVDVWSSWLLGFAGGVQSTYSTMELKPHLRKYYAKSLAKLQIEFVKSMPPKVKDLICLLKYWKYTEEVELTSYCIELLVIHIWRENGNPNNFTMKQLMIKVVASLVTFGESTISFSDHYTPSVYIQELCRTPPYVLDPSNPYHDVASDPNMSTDCSRIESKGKQLQRKLEGLSEFSELSEESGCVVS
;
A
#
# COMPACT_ATOMS: atom_id res chain seq x y z
N MET A 1 -9.51 0.43 28.92
CA MET A 1 -10.02 -0.53 27.91
C MET A 1 -8.98 -0.83 26.83
N VAL A 2 -9.00 -2.03 26.23
CA VAL A 2 -8.00 -2.57 25.29
C VAL A 2 -8.71 -2.99 23.99
N PHE A 3 -8.42 -2.32 22.86
CA PHE A 3 -9.00 -2.65 21.55
C PHE A 3 -8.17 -3.66 20.76
N PHE A 4 -6.86 -3.54 20.93
CA PHE A 4 -5.85 -4.33 20.25
C PHE A 4 -5.01 -5.06 21.28
N ASP A 5 -4.50 -6.23 20.90
CA ASP A 5 -3.60 -6.96 21.76
C ASP A 5 -2.37 -6.08 22.07
N GLY A 6 -1.91 -6.08 23.33
CA GLY A 6 -0.82 -5.22 23.81
C GLY A 6 -1.21 -3.79 24.20
N MET A 7 -2.46 -3.36 23.95
CA MET A 7 -2.94 -2.05 24.42
C MET A 7 -3.17 -2.04 25.93
N LEU A 8 -2.80 -0.94 26.60
CA LEU A 8 -2.96 -0.80 28.05
C LEU A 8 -4.38 -0.33 28.41
N PRO A 9 -4.88 -0.64 29.63
CA PRO A 9 -6.16 -0.10 30.07
C PRO A 9 -6.18 1.43 30.06
N ASP A 10 -7.13 1.99 29.31
CA ASP A 10 -7.46 3.43 29.25
C ASP A 10 -6.42 4.27 28.49
N GLU A 11 -5.51 3.57 27.82
CA GLU A 11 -4.65 4.15 26.81
C GLU A 11 -5.50 4.70 25.65
N SER A 12 -5.09 5.83 25.08
CA SER A 12 -5.68 6.31 23.83
C SER A 12 -5.16 5.48 22.65
N LEU A 13 -5.90 5.49 21.54
CA LEU A 13 -5.43 4.88 20.29
C LEU A 13 -4.13 5.53 19.81
N GLU A 14 -3.99 6.84 20.02
CA GLU A 14 -2.79 7.62 19.71
C GLU A 14 -1.56 7.13 20.48
N ASN A 15 -1.71 6.89 21.80
CA ASN A 15 -0.60 6.42 22.64
C ASN A 15 -0.22 4.98 22.31
N PHE A 16 -1.20 4.11 22.11
CA PHE A 16 -0.97 2.74 21.68
C PHE A 16 -0.25 2.68 20.33
N LEU A 17 -0.67 3.50 19.37
CA LEU A 17 -0.05 3.59 18.06
C LEU A 17 1.44 3.93 18.15
N GLU A 18 1.82 4.93 18.95
CA GLU A 18 3.22 5.35 19.07
C GLU A 18 4.07 4.33 19.84
N ARG A 19 3.50 3.64 20.83
CA ARG A 19 4.22 2.68 21.68
C ARG A 19 4.45 1.33 21.00
N GLU A 20 3.41 0.77 20.37
CA GLU A 20 3.39 -0.62 19.92
C GLU A 20 3.36 -0.79 18.40
N VAL A 21 2.73 0.13 17.68
CA VAL A 21 2.41 -0.08 16.25
C VAL A 21 3.45 0.56 15.34
N ARG A 22 3.86 1.80 15.63
CA ARG A 22 4.80 2.52 14.77
C ARG A 22 6.21 1.95 14.90
N PRO A 23 6.97 1.88 13.79
CA PRO A 23 8.39 1.57 13.86
C PRO A 23 9.12 2.65 14.66
N ASP A 24 10.19 2.23 15.35
CA ASP A 24 10.99 3.16 16.15
C ASP A 24 11.66 4.22 15.27
N ARG A 25 11.83 5.43 15.80
CA ARG A 25 12.40 6.54 15.03
C ARG A 25 13.83 6.27 14.59
N ASP A 26 14.62 5.64 15.46
CA ASP A 26 16.01 5.27 15.15
C ASP A 26 16.04 4.21 14.04
N PHE A 27 15.14 3.21 14.12
CA PHE A 27 14.97 2.21 13.05
C PHE A 27 14.61 2.85 11.70
N LEU A 28 13.68 3.80 11.67
CA LEU A 28 13.31 4.52 10.44
C LEU A 28 14.46 5.40 9.92
N SER A 29 15.23 6.02 10.81
CA SER A 29 16.39 6.82 10.45
C SER A 29 17.46 5.95 9.78
N ASP A 30 17.81 4.83 10.41
CA ASP A 30 18.80 3.87 9.90
C ASP A 30 18.36 3.29 8.55
N CYS A 31 17.08 2.91 8.45
CA CYS A 31 16.48 2.42 7.20
C CYS A 31 16.58 3.47 6.07
N ASN A 32 16.23 4.72 6.35
CA ASN A 32 16.29 5.77 5.33
C ASN A 32 17.73 6.05 4.88
N GLN A 33 18.68 6.08 5.82
CA GLN A 33 20.09 6.29 5.54
C GLN A 33 20.65 5.19 4.63
N ILE A 34 20.35 3.92 4.95
CA ILE A 34 20.88 2.81 4.17
C ILE A 34 20.23 2.69 2.79
N ILE A 35 18.92 2.94 2.69
CA ILE A 35 18.22 3.02 1.41
C ILE A 35 18.79 4.14 0.55
N ASP A 36 19.16 5.28 1.11
CA ASP A 36 19.80 6.37 0.35
C ASP A 36 21.15 5.96 -0.24
N ILE A 37 21.92 5.10 0.43
CA ILE A 37 23.16 4.53 -0.13
C ILE A 37 22.81 3.65 -1.33
N VAL A 38 21.87 2.72 -1.19
CA VAL A 38 21.45 1.83 -2.28
C VAL A 38 20.89 2.61 -3.46
N VAL A 39 20.08 3.64 -3.24
CA VAL A 39 19.58 4.54 -4.29
C VAL A 39 20.72 5.23 -5.03
N LYS A 40 21.75 5.71 -4.33
CA LYS A 40 22.95 6.30 -4.95
C LYS A 40 23.70 5.27 -5.80
N LEU A 41 23.82 4.02 -5.34
CA LEU A 41 24.41 2.94 -6.13
C LEU A 41 23.60 2.67 -7.40
N ILE A 42 22.28 2.53 -7.29
CA ILE A 42 21.37 2.32 -8.42
C ILE A 42 21.58 3.43 -9.48
N HIS A 43 21.70 4.69 -9.07
CA HIS A 43 21.96 5.80 -10.00
C HIS A 43 23.32 5.76 -10.69
N ARG A 44 24.33 5.09 -10.10
CA ARG A 44 25.67 4.91 -10.67
C ARG A 44 25.80 3.64 -11.52
N HIS A 45 24.70 2.93 -11.80
CA HIS A 45 24.74 1.72 -12.60
C HIS A 45 25.33 2.00 -14.00
N PRO A 46 26.41 1.31 -14.43
CA PRO A 46 27.16 1.68 -15.63
C PRO A 46 26.41 1.45 -16.94
N LYS A 47 25.45 0.52 -16.95
CA LYS A 47 24.68 0.13 -18.16
C LYS A 47 23.33 0.82 -18.30
N TYR A 48 22.76 1.33 -17.20
CA TYR A 48 21.38 1.81 -17.17
C TYR A 48 21.35 3.23 -16.64
N SER A 49 20.76 4.13 -17.43
CA SER A 49 20.46 5.49 -17.01
C SER A 49 19.16 5.48 -16.21
N VAL A 50 19.27 5.78 -14.92
CA VAL A 50 18.14 5.86 -14.00
C VAL A 50 17.65 7.30 -13.93
N ASN A 51 16.38 7.52 -14.28
CA ASN A 51 15.70 8.81 -14.18
C ASN A 51 15.49 9.21 -12.72
N GLN A 52 14.84 8.33 -11.98
CA GLN A 52 14.51 8.50 -10.56
C GLN A 52 14.29 7.12 -9.93
N VAL A 53 14.47 7.04 -8.62
CA VAL A 53 14.05 5.89 -7.81
C VAL A 53 12.91 6.34 -6.92
N ILE A 54 11.77 5.66 -7.02
CA ILE A 54 10.57 5.97 -6.22
C ILE A 54 10.53 4.97 -5.06
N LYS A 55 10.59 5.49 -3.84
CA LYS A 55 10.43 4.70 -2.62
C LYS A 55 8.94 4.39 -2.42
N GLY A 56 8.57 3.13 -2.57
CA GLY A 56 7.25 2.58 -2.32
C GLY A 56 7.21 1.77 -1.01
N GLY A 57 6.42 0.70 -1.00
CA GLY A 57 6.16 -0.08 0.21
C GLY A 57 5.47 0.74 1.30
N SER A 58 5.37 0.16 2.49
CA SER A 58 4.77 0.84 3.63
C SER A 58 5.60 2.02 4.13
N ILE A 59 6.94 2.01 3.99
CA ILE A 59 7.79 3.17 4.31
C ILE A 59 7.51 4.34 3.36
N GLY A 60 7.53 4.11 2.05
CA GLY A 60 7.34 5.17 1.05
C GLY A 60 5.97 5.85 1.13
N LYS A 61 4.94 5.09 1.51
CA LYS A 61 3.57 5.60 1.74
C LYS A 61 3.40 6.27 3.10
N GLY A 62 4.29 6.00 4.06
CA GLY A 62 4.16 6.46 5.45
C GLY A 62 3.10 5.68 6.23
N THR A 63 2.96 4.39 5.95
CA THR A 63 2.03 3.44 6.60
C THR A 63 2.77 2.22 7.19
N ALA A 64 4.08 2.33 7.41
CA ALA A 64 4.90 1.27 8.01
C ALA A 64 4.48 0.98 9.45
N ILE A 65 4.53 -0.30 9.82
CA ILE A 65 4.30 -0.77 11.20
C ILE A 65 5.48 -1.63 11.65
N ARG A 66 5.73 -1.65 12.97
CA ARG A 66 6.83 -2.40 13.58
C ARG A 66 6.74 -3.88 13.20
N GLY A 67 7.87 -4.48 12.84
CA GLY A 67 7.98 -5.90 12.48
C GLY A 67 7.40 -6.30 11.11
N HIS A 68 6.66 -5.41 10.44
CA HIS A 68 6.10 -5.66 9.10
C HIS A 68 6.37 -4.46 8.19
N THR A 69 7.66 -4.23 7.95
CA THR A 69 8.17 -3.12 7.16
C THR A 69 8.83 -3.66 5.89
N ASP A 70 8.35 -3.20 4.75
CA ASP A 70 8.81 -3.53 3.41
C ASP A 70 9.24 -2.25 2.66
N VAL A 71 10.33 -2.34 1.90
CA VAL A 71 10.79 -1.24 1.03
C VAL A 71 10.76 -1.67 -0.42
N ASP A 72 9.86 -1.06 -1.19
CA ASP A 72 9.90 -1.17 -2.65
C ASP A 72 10.72 -0.02 -3.23
N LEU A 73 11.66 -0.33 -4.11
CA LEU A 73 12.43 0.64 -4.90
C LEU A 73 12.05 0.51 -6.37
N PHE A 74 11.14 1.37 -6.83
CA PHE A 74 10.76 1.43 -8.23
C PHE A 74 11.77 2.26 -9.02
N VAL A 75 12.55 1.60 -9.89
CA VAL A 75 13.66 2.20 -10.63
C VAL A 75 13.18 2.59 -12.02
N VAL A 76 13.02 3.90 -12.26
CA VAL A 76 12.56 4.42 -13.55
C VAL A 76 13.72 4.51 -14.53
N LEU A 77 13.69 3.71 -15.60
CA LEU A 77 14.81 3.57 -16.53
C LEU A 77 14.61 4.39 -17.81
N ASN A 78 15.57 5.26 -18.15
CA ASN A 78 15.55 6.06 -19.38
C ASN A 78 15.83 5.23 -20.66
N ASN A 79 16.44 4.06 -20.49
CA ASN A 79 16.84 3.15 -21.57
C ASN A 79 15.65 2.55 -22.33
N PHE A 80 14.47 2.54 -21.71
CA PHE A 80 13.28 1.90 -22.27
C PHE A 80 12.24 2.96 -22.62
N LYS A 81 11.68 2.89 -23.83
CA LYS A 81 10.67 3.83 -24.33
C LYS A 81 9.24 3.29 -24.17
N SER A 82 9.09 2.02 -23.83
CA SER A 82 7.80 1.36 -23.64
C SER A 82 7.93 0.21 -22.64
N VAL A 83 6.79 -0.16 -22.05
CA VAL A 83 6.70 -1.29 -21.12
C VAL A 83 6.98 -2.62 -21.83
N GLU A 84 6.63 -2.72 -23.11
CA GLU A 84 6.93 -3.86 -23.98
C GLU A 84 8.44 -4.08 -24.09
N HIS A 85 9.19 -3.03 -24.42
CA HIS A 85 10.63 -3.12 -24.58
C HIS A 85 11.32 -3.48 -23.25
N LEU A 86 10.82 -2.94 -22.13
CA LEU A 86 11.31 -3.34 -20.81
C LEU A 86 11.00 -4.81 -20.51
N LYS A 87 9.78 -5.29 -20.77
CA LYS A 87 9.40 -6.69 -20.56
C LYS A 87 10.33 -7.66 -21.29
N GLU A 88 10.65 -7.38 -22.55
CA GLU A 88 11.55 -8.23 -23.35
C GLU A 88 12.97 -8.33 -22.80
N ASN A 89 13.39 -7.33 -22.01
CA ASN A 89 14.73 -7.24 -21.45
C ASN A 89 14.77 -7.41 -19.92
N MET A 90 13.62 -7.66 -19.28
CA MET A 90 13.46 -7.57 -17.83
C MET A 90 14.42 -8.49 -17.07
N GLU A 91 14.55 -9.75 -17.51
CA GLU A 91 15.45 -10.72 -16.89
C GLU A 91 16.91 -10.24 -16.91
N ASN A 92 17.37 -9.73 -18.05
CA ASN A 92 18.71 -9.17 -18.19
C ASN A 92 18.89 -7.93 -17.32
N VAL A 93 17.90 -7.04 -17.25
CA VAL A 93 17.93 -5.85 -16.39
C VAL A 93 18.12 -6.24 -14.93
N LEU A 94 17.31 -7.17 -14.42
CA LEU A 94 17.39 -7.65 -13.05
C LEU A 94 18.73 -8.34 -12.76
N HIS A 95 19.22 -9.15 -13.71
CA HIS A 95 20.53 -9.81 -13.59
C HIS A 95 21.68 -8.80 -13.48
N HIS A 96 21.74 -7.79 -14.35
CA HIS A 96 22.78 -6.77 -14.26
C HIS A 96 22.71 -5.96 -12.97
N PHE A 97 21.51 -5.60 -12.49
CA PHE A 97 21.36 -4.91 -11.21
C PHE A 97 21.86 -5.77 -10.04
N ARG A 98 21.56 -7.07 -10.05
CA ARG A 98 22.07 -8.01 -9.04
C ARG A 98 23.59 -8.02 -9.00
N ASP A 99 24.23 -8.24 -10.14
CA ASP A 99 25.69 -8.36 -10.23
C ASP A 99 26.38 -7.04 -9.89
N TYR A 100 25.79 -5.93 -10.34
CA TYR A 100 26.27 -4.60 -10.01
C TYR A 100 26.18 -4.31 -8.52
N LEU A 101 25.02 -4.55 -7.88
CA LEU A 101 24.84 -4.29 -6.44
C LEU A 101 25.81 -5.10 -5.59
N LYS A 102 25.99 -6.40 -5.89
CA LYS A 102 27.00 -7.23 -5.20
C LYS A 102 28.40 -6.64 -5.32
N SER A 103 28.83 -6.35 -6.54
CA SER A 103 30.17 -5.80 -6.81
C SER A 103 30.35 -4.39 -6.26
N ALA A 104 29.28 -3.59 -6.17
CA ALA A 104 29.34 -2.22 -5.68
C ALA A 104 29.51 -2.17 -4.17
N VAL A 105 28.81 -3.04 -3.44
CA VAL A 105 28.96 -3.19 -1.98
C VAL A 105 30.37 -3.62 -1.60
N GLU A 106 30.93 -4.62 -2.30
CA GLU A 106 32.32 -5.06 -2.09
C GLU A 106 33.35 -3.92 -2.24
N ARG A 107 33.05 -2.92 -3.09
CA ARG A 107 33.92 -1.75 -3.31
C ARG A 107 33.71 -0.61 -2.32
N GLU A 108 32.49 -0.40 -1.82
CA GLU A 108 32.20 0.71 -0.89
C GLU A 108 32.62 0.40 0.57
N GLY A 109 32.98 -0.84 0.89
CA GLY A 109 33.46 -1.24 2.22
C GLY A 109 32.34 -1.47 3.25
N ASN A 110 32.70 -1.52 4.53
CA ASN A 110 31.86 -1.98 5.67
C ASN A 110 30.63 -1.11 6.03
N ASN A 111 30.10 -0.29 5.11
CA ASN A 111 28.99 0.61 5.43
C ASN A 111 27.61 -0.03 5.21
N ILE A 112 27.52 -1.05 4.36
CA ILE A 112 26.29 -1.78 4.05
C ILE A 112 26.61 -3.24 3.71
N GLU A 113 25.65 -4.12 3.97
CA GLU A 113 25.66 -5.50 3.52
C GLU A 113 24.39 -5.80 2.72
N ILE A 114 24.53 -6.53 1.63
CA ILE A 114 23.42 -6.97 0.78
C ILE A 114 23.41 -8.48 0.69
N ARG A 115 22.25 -9.08 0.97
CA ARG A 115 22.00 -10.51 0.75
C ARG A 115 20.92 -10.69 -0.30
N ILE A 116 21.28 -11.29 -1.44
CA ILE A 116 20.28 -11.59 -2.47
C ILE A 116 19.40 -12.74 -2.03
N MET A 117 18.10 -12.49 -1.93
CA MET A 117 17.10 -13.47 -1.49
C MET A 117 16.44 -14.18 -2.67
N GLY A 118 16.24 -13.46 -3.78
CA GLY A 118 15.58 -14.04 -4.93
C GLY A 118 15.37 -13.08 -6.08
N GLN A 119 14.62 -13.56 -7.07
CA GLN A 119 14.14 -12.76 -8.18
C GLN A 119 12.82 -13.34 -8.67
N THR A 120 11.87 -12.45 -8.94
CA THR A 120 10.62 -12.77 -9.65
C THR A 120 10.72 -12.26 -11.09
N PRO A 121 9.70 -12.48 -11.94
CA PRO A 121 9.67 -11.87 -13.27
C PRO A 121 9.71 -10.33 -13.28
N PHE A 122 9.50 -9.66 -12.14
CA PHE A 122 9.42 -8.20 -12.05
C PHE A 122 10.43 -7.56 -11.08
N THR A 123 10.95 -8.35 -10.13
CA THR A 123 11.60 -7.82 -8.94
C THR A 123 12.90 -8.55 -8.65
N LEU A 124 13.92 -7.81 -8.24
CA LEU A 124 15.11 -8.35 -7.57
C LEU A 124 14.92 -8.15 -6.06
N GLN A 125 14.94 -9.24 -5.30
CA GLN A 125 14.66 -9.23 -3.87
C GLN A 125 15.95 -9.44 -3.08
N PHE A 126 16.22 -8.58 -2.12
CA PHE A 126 17.43 -8.65 -1.30
C PHE A 126 17.22 -8.02 0.08
N ASP A 127 17.97 -8.53 1.05
CA ASP A 127 18.02 -7.96 2.39
C ASP A 127 19.20 -7.01 2.49
N LEU A 128 19.04 -5.96 3.28
CA LEU A 128 20.00 -4.89 3.48
C LEU A 128 20.22 -4.62 4.98
N ARG A 129 21.46 -4.44 5.43
CA ARG A 129 21.77 -3.96 6.80
C ARG A 129 23.03 -3.09 6.82
N SER A 130 23.17 -2.22 7.82
CA SER A 130 24.30 -1.26 7.93
C SER A 130 25.51 -1.82 8.67
N SER A 131 25.30 -2.74 9.62
CA SER A 131 26.36 -3.39 10.39
C SER A 131 25.86 -4.71 10.98
N ASP A 132 26.76 -5.49 11.57
CA ASP A 132 26.43 -6.79 12.18
C ASP A 132 25.33 -6.71 13.25
N ASP A 133 25.28 -5.62 14.01
CA ASP A 133 24.32 -5.38 15.09
C ASP A 133 23.01 -4.73 14.61
N SER A 134 22.93 -4.37 13.33
CA SER A 134 21.75 -3.70 12.75
C SER A 134 20.74 -4.70 12.19
N PRO A 135 19.43 -4.39 12.26
CA PRO A 135 18.41 -5.26 11.69
C PRO A 135 18.53 -5.33 10.16
N TRP A 136 18.10 -6.46 9.60
CA TRP A 136 17.92 -6.62 8.17
C TRP A 136 16.63 -5.95 7.72
N PHE A 137 16.68 -5.36 6.52
CA PHE A 137 15.54 -4.76 5.84
C PHE A 137 15.28 -5.48 4.52
N ASP A 138 14.04 -5.89 4.30
CA ASP A 138 13.62 -6.53 3.05
C ASP A 138 13.41 -5.44 1.98
N VAL A 139 14.11 -5.57 0.85
CA VAL A 139 14.08 -4.60 -0.25
C VAL A 139 13.76 -5.27 -1.57
N ASP A 140 12.75 -4.73 -2.26
CA ASP A 140 12.31 -5.13 -3.59
C ASP A 140 12.70 -4.07 -4.62
N LEU A 141 13.68 -4.37 -5.49
CA LEU A 141 14.02 -3.50 -6.62
C LEU A 141 13.19 -3.86 -7.85
N ILE A 142 12.45 -2.88 -8.37
CA ILE A 142 11.45 -3.06 -9.43
C ILE A 142 11.76 -2.11 -10.60
N PRO A 143 12.35 -2.58 -11.71
CA PRO A 143 12.57 -1.76 -12.89
C PRO A 143 11.23 -1.39 -13.56
N ILE A 144 11.04 -0.12 -13.90
CA ILE A 144 9.82 0.37 -14.54
C ILE A 144 10.10 1.41 -15.63
N VAL A 145 9.09 1.69 -16.43
CA VAL A 145 9.07 2.78 -17.41
C VAL A 145 8.10 3.86 -16.92
N ASP A 146 8.41 5.11 -17.21
CA ASP A 146 7.51 6.22 -16.93
C ASP A 146 6.28 6.17 -17.86
N VAL A 147 5.10 5.97 -17.28
CA VAL A 147 3.81 5.93 -17.99
C VAL A 147 2.83 7.02 -17.53
N TRP A 148 3.30 7.97 -16.70
CA TRP A 148 2.48 9.00 -16.05
C TRP A 148 2.94 10.44 -16.36
N SER A 149 4.16 10.63 -16.85
CA SER A 149 4.72 11.99 -17.04
C SER A 149 3.98 12.82 -18.09
N SER A 150 3.39 12.21 -19.12
CA SER A 150 2.52 12.93 -20.06
C SER A 150 1.33 13.57 -19.35
N TRP A 151 0.77 12.91 -18.33
CA TRP A 151 -0.32 13.43 -17.51
C TRP A 151 0.14 14.58 -16.61
N LEU A 152 1.25 14.42 -15.89
CA LEU A 152 1.77 15.46 -14.99
C LEU A 152 2.11 16.76 -15.72
N LEU A 153 2.49 16.68 -17.00
CA LEU A 153 2.82 17.83 -17.83
C LEU A 153 1.59 18.46 -18.52
N GLY A 154 0.38 18.01 -18.21
CA GLY A 154 -0.87 18.58 -18.71
C GLY A 154 -1.13 18.30 -20.19
N PHE A 155 -0.46 17.31 -20.80
CA PHE A 155 -0.75 16.92 -22.18
C PHE A 155 -2.08 16.15 -22.27
N ALA A 156 -2.85 16.45 -23.32
CA ALA A 156 -4.14 15.80 -23.56
C ALA A 156 -3.97 14.26 -23.66
N GLY A 157 -4.77 13.53 -22.89
CA GLY A 157 -4.78 12.05 -22.87
C GLY A 157 -4.28 11.41 -21.58
N GLY A 158 -3.57 12.13 -20.70
CA GLY A 158 -3.23 11.64 -19.36
C GLY A 158 -2.65 10.23 -19.32
N VAL A 159 -3.09 9.43 -18.32
CA VAL A 159 -2.84 7.98 -18.22
C VAL A 159 -3.80 7.14 -19.09
N GLN A 160 -4.73 7.77 -19.80
CA GLN A 160 -5.75 7.05 -20.59
C GLN A 160 -5.14 6.23 -21.72
N SER A 161 -4.08 6.73 -22.37
CA SER A 161 -3.36 5.98 -23.41
C SER A 161 -2.73 4.70 -22.86
N THR A 162 -2.27 4.74 -21.60
CA THR A 162 -1.79 3.56 -20.87
C THR A 162 -2.93 2.56 -20.67
N TYR A 163 -4.10 3.01 -20.21
CA TYR A 163 -5.26 2.12 -20.02
C TYR A 163 -5.77 1.52 -21.33
N SER A 164 -5.86 2.29 -22.41
CA SER A 164 -6.20 1.76 -23.74
C SER A 164 -5.18 0.72 -24.21
N THR A 165 -3.90 0.91 -23.92
CA THR A 165 -2.88 -0.09 -24.26
C THR A 165 -3.03 -1.36 -23.41
N MET A 166 -3.37 -1.23 -22.13
CA MET A 166 -3.68 -2.36 -21.24
C MET A 166 -4.93 -3.13 -21.66
N GLU A 167 -5.90 -2.44 -22.27
CA GLU A 167 -7.08 -3.04 -22.89
C GLU A 167 -6.67 -3.93 -24.07
N LEU A 168 -5.93 -3.35 -25.02
CA LEU A 168 -5.48 -4.01 -26.24
C LEU A 168 -4.46 -5.13 -25.98
N LYS A 169 -3.70 -5.04 -24.88
CA LYS A 169 -2.64 -5.99 -24.53
C LYS A 169 -2.79 -6.54 -23.09
N PRO A 170 -3.79 -7.40 -22.82
CA PRO A 170 -4.03 -7.92 -21.46
C PRO A 170 -2.83 -8.64 -20.84
N HIS A 171 -2.02 -9.31 -21.65
CA HIS A 171 -0.82 -10.03 -21.22
C HIS A 171 0.30 -9.11 -20.68
N LEU A 172 0.20 -7.78 -20.86
CA LEU A 172 1.14 -6.80 -20.33
C LEU A 172 0.64 -6.10 -19.07
N ARG A 173 -0.61 -6.32 -18.65
CA ARG A 173 -1.23 -5.59 -17.53
C ARG A 173 -0.40 -5.63 -16.25
N LYS A 174 0.26 -6.75 -15.95
CA LYS A 174 1.14 -6.87 -14.77
C LYS A 174 2.37 -5.95 -14.83
N TYR A 175 2.94 -5.73 -16.01
CA TYR A 175 4.08 -4.82 -16.19
C TYR A 175 3.65 -3.35 -16.15
N TYR A 176 2.50 -3.04 -16.76
CA TYR A 176 1.90 -1.71 -16.65
C TYR A 176 1.49 -1.38 -15.21
N ALA A 177 0.96 -2.35 -14.45
CA ALA A 177 0.63 -2.17 -13.03
C ALA A 177 1.85 -1.75 -12.21
N LYS A 178 3.03 -2.36 -12.42
CA LYS A 178 4.27 -1.92 -11.78
C LYS A 178 4.67 -0.50 -12.18
N SER A 179 4.48 -0.15 -13.44
CA SER A 179 4.73 1.22 -13.92
C SER A 179 3.68 2.22 -13.40
N LEU A 180 2.49 1.79 -12.99
CA LEU A 180 1.49 2.69 -12.37
C LEU A 180 1.71 2.89 -10.87
N ALA A 181 2.69 2.20 -10.26
CA ALA A 181 2.91 2.21 -8.82
C ALA A 181 3.17 3.61 -8.24
N LYS A 182 3.76 4.53 -9.02
CA LYS A 182 3.94 5.93 -8.58
C LYS A 182 2.61 6.58 -8.16
N LEU A 183 1.57 6.39 -8.96
CA LEU A 183 0.25 6.98 -8.71
C LEU A 183 -0.38 6.36 -7.46
N GLN A 184 -0.24 5.03 -7.31
CA GLN A 184 -0.69 4.31 -6.11
C GLN A 184 0.03 4.82 -4.84
N ILE A 185 1.35 4.99 -4.91
CA ILE A 185 2.16 5.47 -3.78
C ILE A 185 1.72 6.89 -3.39
N GLU A 186 1.61 7.80 -4.36
CA GLU A 186 1.23 9.19 -4.11
C GLU A 186 -0.24 9.32 -3.63
N PHE A 187 -1.14 8.45 -4.10
CA PHE A 187 -2.52 8.38 -3.63
C PHE A 187 -2.59 8.15 -2.11
N VAL A 188 -1.83 7.18 -1.58
CA VAL A 188 -1.81 6.90 -0.13
C VAL A 188 -0.97 7.94 0.62
N LYS A 189 0.19 8.31 0.08
CA LYS A 189 1.16 9.21 0.74
C LYS A 189 0.58 10.61 1.00
N SER A 190 -0.26 11.10 0.08
CA SER A 190 -0.92 12.41 0.18
C SER A 190 -2.01 12.48 1.26
N MET A 191 -2.39 11.35 1.86
CA MET A 191 -3.43 11.33 2.90
C MET A 191 -2.98 12.02 4.20
N PRO A 192 -3.92 12.66 4.93
CA PRO A 192 -3.61 13.29 6.21
C PRO A 192 -2.96 12.31 7.20
N PRO A 193 -2.03 12.77 8.08
CA PRO A 193 -1.36 11.90 9.04
C PRO A 193 -2.32 11.05 9.88
N LYS A 194 -3.43 11.63 10.35
CA LYS A 194 -4.44 10.92 11.16
C LYS A 194 -5.18 9.81 10.40
N VAL A 195 -5.30 9.91 9.08
CA VAL A 195 -5.85 8.83 8.24
C VAL A 195 -4.83 7.69 8.13
N LYS A 196 -3.55 8.03 7.93
CA LYS A 196 -2.45 7.05 7.90
C LYS A 196 -2.26 6.34 9.24
N ASP A 197 -2.51 7.05 10.34
CA ASP A 197 -2.51 6.47 11.69
C ASP A 197 -3.57 5.38 11.84
N LEU A 198 -4.78 5.61 11.33
CA LEU A 198 -5.82 4.59 11.33
C LEU A 198 -5.48 3.41 10.40
N ILE A 199 -4.86 3.67 9.25
CA ILE A 199 -4.34 2.61 8.38
C ILE A 199 -3.33 1.74 9.14
N CYS A 200 -2.38 2.34 9.86
CA CYS A 200 -1.39 1.60 10.65
C CYS A 200 -2.05 0.74 11.74
N LEU A 201 -3.05 1.27 12.46
CA LEU A 201 -3.80 0.50 13.47
C LEU A 201 -4.52 -0.71 12.85
N LEU A 202 -5.17 -0.55 11.69
CA LEU A 202 -5.86 -1.65 11.03
C LEU A 202 -4.91 -2.66 10.39
N LYS A 203 -3.75 -2.22 9.90
CA LYS A 203 -2.68 -3.14 9.50
C LYS A 203 -2.18 -3.95 10.69
N TYR A 204 -1.92 -3.31 11.83
CA TYR A 204 -1.54 -4.01 13.06
C TYR A 204 -2.56 -5.08 13.43
N TRP A 205 -3.84 -4.71 13.51
CA TRP A 205 -4.94 -5.64 13.74
C TRP A 205 -4.94 -6.82 12.76
N LYS A 206 -4.77 -6.55 11.46
CA LYS A 206 -4.70 -7.60 10.43
C LYS A 206 -3.58 -8.60 10.71
N TYR A 207 -2.40 -8.16 11.16
CA TYR A 207 -1.30 -9.06 11.47
C TYR A 207 -1.49 -9.80 12.80
N THR A 208 -1.94 -9.13 13.86
CA THR A 208 -2.13 -9.77 15.17
C THR A 208 -3.29 -10.76 15.17
N GLU A 209 -4.33 -10.49 14.37
CA GLU A 209 -5.52 -11.32 14.29
C GLU A 209 -5.52 -12.24 13.06
N GLU A 210 -4.42 -12.28 12.30
CA GLU A 210 -4.23 -13.10 11.09
C GLU A 210 -5.39 -12.96 10.08
N VAL A 211 -5.76 -11.72 9.79
CA VAL A 211 -6.86 -11.41 8.87
C VAL A 211 -6.38 -11.52 7.42
N GLU A 212 -7.09 -12.31 6.62
CA GLU A 212 -6.84 -12.52 5.17
C GLU A 212 -7.36 -11.35 4.32
N LEU A 213 -6.84 -10.15 4.61
CA LEU A 213 -7.13 -8.90 3.93
C LEU A 213 -5.80 -8.22 3.61
N THR A 214 -5.53 -7.83 2.37
CA THR A 214 -4.22 -7.23 2.05
C THR A 214 -4.05 -5.85 2.69
N SER A 215 -2.81 -5.48 3.02
CA SER A 215 -2.50 -4.13 3.54
C SER A 215 -2.95 -3.02 2.58
N TYR A 216 -2.88 -3.26 1.26
CA TYR A 216 -3.36 -2.30 0.27
C TYR A 216 -4.89 -2.20 0.25
N CYS A 217 -5.62 -3.30 0.44
CA CYS A 217 -7.07 -3.24 0.59
C CYS A 217 -7.48 -2.41 1.83
N ILE A 218 -6.77 -2.57 2.95
CA ILE A 218 -6.97 -1.74 4.16
C ILE A 218 -6.71 -0.26 3.87
N GLU A 219 -5.60 0.06 3.19
CA GLU A 219 -5.27 1.43 2.78
C GLU A 219 -6.44 2.05 2.00
N LEU A 220 -6.93 1.37 0.96
CA LEU A 220 -8.04 1.86 0.13
C LEU A 220 -9.36 1.94 0.88
N LEU A 221 -9.70 0.94 1.70
CA LEU A 221 -10.92 0.93 2.50
C LEU A 221 -10.98 2.14 3.44
N VAL A 222 -9.91 2.40 4.19
CA VAL A 222 -9.86 3.54 5.12
C VAL A 222 -9.99 4.86 4.38
N ILE A 223 -9.28 5.01 3.25
CA ILE A 223 -9.32 6.23 2.44
C ILE A 223 -10.71 6.44 1.86
N HIS A 224 -11.33 5.40 1.31
CA HIS A 224 -12.69 5.47 0.77
C HIS A 224 -13.69 5.92 1.83
N ILE A 225 -13.70 5.27 3.00
CA ILE A 225 -14.61 5.63 4.09
C ILE A 225 -14.36 7.06 4.58
N TRP A 226 -13.10 7.50 4.69
CA TRP A 226 -12.80 8.88 5.05
C TRP A 226 -13.31 9.89 3.99
N ARG A 227 -13.13 9.59 2.70
CA ARG A 227 -13.60 10.44 1.59
C ARG A 227 -15.13 10.53 1.52
N GLU A 228 -15.83 9.41 1.64
CA GLU A 228 -17.30 9.35 1.66
C GLU A 228 -17.92 10.08 2.85
N ASN A 229 -17.15 10.30 3.91
CA ASN A 229 -17.56 11.10 5.06
C ASN A 229 -17.16 12.59 4.96
N GLY A 230 -16.89 13.07 3.75
CA GLY A 230 -16.69 14.49 3.45
C GLY A 230 -15.26 14.99 3.67
N ASN A 231 -14.26 14.10 3.67
CA ASN A 231 -12.85 14.46 3.87
C ASN A 231 -12.61 15.33 5.12
N PRO A 232 -13.12 14.94 6.31
CA PRO A 232 -13.08 15.82 7.47
C PRO A 232 -11.64 16.10 7.89
N ASN A 233 -11.32 17.38 8.06
CA ASN A 233 -10.03 17.83 8.62
C ASN A 233 -9.89 17.45 10.11
N ASN A 234 -11.01 17.42 10.85
CA ASN A 234 -11.04 17.10 12.27
C ASN A 234 -11.98 15.91 12.52
N PHE A 235 -11.43 14.83 13.07
CA PHE A 235 -12.18 13.67 13.53
C PHE A 235 -11.39 12.97 14.64
N THR A 236 -12.05 12.17 15.49
CA THR A 236 -11.36 11.24 16.40
C THR A 236 -11.07 9.93 15.70
N MET A 237 -9.93 9.27 15.99
CA MET A 237 -9.63 7.98 15.34
C MET A 237 -10.74 6.95 15.60
N LYS A 238 -11.34 6.95 16.79
CA LYS A 238 -12.48 6.08 17.14
C LYS A 238 -13.67 6.27 16.21
N GLN A 239 -14.06 7.50 15.89
CA GLN A 239 -15.21 7.78 15.00
C GLN A 239 -15.01 7.20 13.60
N LEU A 240 -13.84 7.41 13.01
CA LEU A 240 -13.55 6.87 11.67
C LEU A 240 -13.37 5.34 11.72
N MET A 241 -12.75 4.82 12.78
CA MET A 241 -12.58 3.37 12.98
C MET A 241 -13.92 2.63 13.06
N ILE A 242 -14.92 3.17 13.77
CA ILE A 242 -16.26 2.58 13.83
C ILE A 242 -16.86 2.43 12.42
N LYS A 243 -16.73 3.46 11.57
CA LYS A 243 -17.23 3.44 10.20
C LYS A 243 -16.50 2.43 9.33
N VAL A 244 -15.17 2.35 9.46
CA VAL A 244 -14.37 1.35 8.72
C VAL A 244 -14.73 -0.07 9.16
N VAL A 245 -14.90 -0.30 10.46
CA VAL A 245 -15.27 -1.61 11.00
C VAL A 245 -16.69 -2.02 10.58
N ALA A 246 -17.63 -1.08 10.53
CA ALA A 246 -18.96 -1.35 9.96
C ALA A 246 -18.85 -1.85 8.50
N SER A 247 -17.97 -1.25 7.68
CA SER A 247 -17.72 -1.72 6.32
C SER A 247 -17.03 -3.09 6.28
N LEU A 248 -16.18 -3.43 7.24
CA LEU A 248 -15.57 -4.77 7.35
C LEU A 248 -16.61 -5.84 7.71
N VAL A 249 -17.63 -5.50 8.51
CA VAL A 249 -18.70 -6.41 8.94
C VAL A 249 -19.61 -6.84 7.79
N THR A 250 -19.72 -6.00 6.76
CA THR A 250 -20.46 -6.25 5.51
C THR A 250 -19.52 -6.24 4.31
N PHE A 251 -18.29 -6.73 4.47
CA PHE A 251 -17.26 -6.62 3.44
C PHE A 251 -17.70 -7.27 2.12
N GLY A 252 -18.43 -8.39 2.14
CA GLY A 252 -18.94 -9.07 0.95
C GLY A 252 -19.86 -8.21 0.07
N GLU A 253 -20.43 -7.14 0.61
CA GLU A 253 -21.29 -6.19 -0.11
C GLU A 253 -20.53 -4.93 -0.55
N SER A 254 -19.22 -4.83 -0.26
CA SER A 254 -18.44 -3.62 -0.49
C SER A 254 -18.22 -3.31 -1.97
N THR A 255 -18.44 -2.05 -2.34
CA THR A 255 -18.29 -1.54 -3.71
C THR A 255 -17.40 -0.30 -3.72
N ILE A 256 -16.10 -0.51 -3.64
CA ILE A 256 -15.13 0.58 -3.44
C ILE A 256 -14.49 0.95 -4.77
N SER A 257 -14.56 2.23 -5.12
CA SER A 257 -13.93 2.79 -6.31
C SER A 257 -13.55 4.25 -6.13
N PHE A 258 -12.69 4.74 -7.03
CA PHE A 258 -12.12 6.09 -6.98
C PHE A 258 -12.05 6.69 -8.38
N SER A 259 -12.36 7.97 -8.53
CA SER A 259 -12.39 8.69 -9.81
C SER A 259 -11.14 9.54 -10.08
N ASP A 260 -10.02 9.25 -9.40
CA ASP A 260 -8.80 10.05 -9.44
C ASP A 260 -8.10 10.02 -10.81
N HIS A 261 -8.09 8.86 -11.50
CA HIS A 261 -7.33 8.67 -12.74
C HIS A 261 -8.13 8.11 -13.91
N TYR A 262 -9.34 7.59 -13.66
CA TYR A 262 -10.25 7.06 -14.67
C TYR A 262 -11.69 7.15 -14.18
N THR A 263 -12.65 6.90 -15.07
CA THR A 263 -14.09 6.85 -14.73
C THR A 263 -14.48 5.42 -14.31
N PRO A 264 -14.77 5.13 -13.03
CA PRO A 264 -14.96 3.76 -12.58
C PRO A 264 -16.15 3.04 -13.20
N SER A 265 -17.24 3.75 -13.47
CA SER A 265 -18.46 3.16 -14.03
C SER A 265 -18.22 2.45 -15.37
N VAL A 266 -17.31 2.97 -16.20
CA VAL A 266 -16.90 2.36 -17.47
C VAL A 266 -16.34 0.96 -17.21
N TYR A 267 -15.36 0.85 -16.32
CA TYR A 267 -14.67 -0.41 -16.03
C TYR A 267 -15.49 -1.37 -15.17
N ILE A 268 -16.36 -0.87 -14.29
CA ILE A 268 -17.31 -1.69 -13.54
C ILE A 268 -18.24 -2.43 -14.51
N GLN A 269 -18.77 -1.71 -15.52
CA GLN A 269 -19.66 -2.26 -16.53
C GLN A 269 -18.91 -3.19 -17.50
N GLU A 270 -17.79 -2.74 -18.08
CA GLU A 270 -17.03 -3.50 -19.07
C GLU A 270 -16.41 -4.79 -18.50
N LEU A 271 -16.00 -4.77 -17.24
CA LEU A 271 -15.41 -5.93 -16.56
C LEU A 271 -16.43 -6.72 -15.73
N CYS A 272 -17.72 -6.40 -15.84
CA CYS A 272 -18.83 -7.07 -15.15
C CYS A 272 -18.56 -7.26 -13.65
N ARG A 273 -18.08 -6.21 -12.96
CA ARG A 273 -17.68 -6.31 -11.55
C ARG A 273 -18.88 -6.59 -10.66
N THR A 274 -18.76 -7.61 -9.82
CA THR A 274 -19.75 -7.95 -8.79
C THR A 274 -19.15 -7.73 -7.41
N PRO A 275 -19.95 -7.31 -6.40
CA PRO A 275 -19.46 -7.21 -5.04
C PRO A 275 -18.90 -8.55 -4.51
N PRO A 276 -17.89 -8.50 -3.63
CA PRO A 276 -17.15 -7.30 -3.28
C PRO A 276 -16.12 -6.95 -4.34
N TYR A 277 -15.93 -5.65 -4.58
CA TYR A 277 -14.78 -5.17 -5.35
C TYR A 277 -14.15 -3.96 -4.68
N VAL A 278 -12.84 -3.84 -4.84
CA VAL A 278 -12.05 -2.68 -4.40
C VAL A 278 -11.14 -2.29 -5.54
N LEU A 279 -11.59 -1.33 -6.36
CA LEU A 279 -10.83 -0.91 -7.54
C LEU A 279 -9.64 -0.02 -7.15
N ASP A 280 -8.48 -0.35 -7.68
CA ASP A 280 -7.25 0.41 -7.49
C ASP A 280 -7.38 1.80 -8.15
N PRO A 281 -7.24 2.92 -7.40
CA PRO A 281 -7.38 4.27 -7.93
C PRO A 281 -6.46 4.58 -9.12
N SER A 282 -5.35 3.85 -9.26
CA SER A 282 -4.35 4.06 -10.31
C SER A 282 -4.42 3.06 -11.46
N ASN A 283 -5.18 1.98 -11.32
CA ASN A 283 -5.24 0.89 -12.31
C ASN A 283 -6.65 0.29 -12.41
N PRO A 284 -7.43 0.64 -13.45
CA PRO A 284 -8.82 0.19 -13.59
C PRO A 284 -8.97 -1.33 -13.78
N TYR A 285 -7.90 -2.03 -14.15
CA TYR A 285 -7.91 -3.48 -14.33
C TYR A 285 -7.53 -4.25 -13.05
N HIS A 286 -7.16 -3.55 -11.99
CA HIS A 286 -6.78 -4.14 -10.70
C HIS A 286 -7.92 -3.99 -9.70
N ASP A 287 -8.62 -5.10 -9.48
CA ASP A 287 -9.52 -5.25 -8.35
C ASP A 287 -8.74 -5.89 -7.21
N VAL A 288 -8.48 -5.10 -6.18
CA VAL A 288 -7.68 -5.49 -5.02
C VAL A 288 -8.41 -6.57 -4.22
N ALA A 289 -9.75 -6.60 -4.23
CA ALA A 289 -10.54 -7.64 -3.55
C ALA A 289 -10.32 -9.04 -4.16
N SER A 290 -9.88 -9.09 -5.41
CA SER A 290 -9.57 -10.32 -6.15
C SER A 290 -8.09 -10.75 -6.02
N ASP A 291 -7.30 -10.12 -5.13
CA ASP A 291 -5.90 -10.50 -4.93
C ASP A 291 -5.78 -11.94 -4.38
N PRO A 292 -4.82 -12.76 -4.86
CA PRO A 292 -4.65 -14.13 -4.39
C PRO A 292 -4.39 -14.30 -2.89
N ASN A 293 -3.92 -13.24 -2.21
CA ASN A 293 -3.68 -13.23 -0.77
C ASN A 293 -4.90 -12.78 0.05
N MET A 294 -6.02 -12.47 -0.61
CA MET A 294 -7.30 -12.22 0.07
C MET A 294 -8.08 -13.51 0.28
N SER A 295 -8.89 -13.54 1.34
CA SER A 295 -9.83 -14.64 1.55
C SER A 295 -10.77 -14.75 0.35
N THR A 296 -10.89 -15.96 -0.20
CA THR A 296 -11.91 -16.27 -1.21
C THR A 296 -13.33 -16.28 -0.63
N ASP A 297 -13.43 -16.37 0.70
CA ASP A 297 -14.67 -16.31 1.46
C ASP A 297 -14.68 -15.05 2.36
N CYS A 298 -15.49 -14.07 1.98
CA CYS A 298 -15.61 -12.81 2.72
C CYS A 298 -16.15 -13.00 4.14
N SER A 299 -16.82 -14.12 4.43
CA SER A 299 -17.33 -14.42 5.77
C SER A 299 -16.25 -14.42 6.85
N ARG A 300 -15.00 -14.76 6.49
CA ARG A 300 -13.84 -14.74 7.39
C ARG A 300 -13.44 -13.31 7.76
N ILE A 301 -13.39 -12.41 6.78
CA ILE A 301 -13.13 -10.98 6.98
C ILE A 301 -14.25 -10.38 7.83
N GLU A 302 -15.51 -10.66 7.48
CA GLU A 302 -16.68 -10.16 8.20
C GLU A 302 -16.75 -10.67 9.65
N SER A 303 -16.41 -11.93 9.89
CA SER A 303 -16.34 -12.51 11.23
C SER A 303 -15.29 -11.80 12.09
N LYS A 304 -14.09 -11.55 11.53
CA LYS A 304 -13.04 -10.76 12.20
C LYS A 304 -13.48 -9.31 12.40
N GLY A 305 -14.16 -8.71 11.43
CA GLY A 305 -14.81 -7.40 11.54
C GLY A 305 -15.79 -7.32 12.71
N LYS A 306 -16.69 -8.31 12.85
CA LYS A 306 -17.65 -8.43 13.98
C LYS A 306 -16.96 -8.62 15.33
N GLN A 307 -15.80 -9.27 15.38
CA GLN A 307 -15.01 -9.39 16.60
C GLN A 307 -14.41 -8.03 17.00
N LEU A 308 -13.81 -7.33 16.05
CA LEU A 308 -13.28 -5.97 16.28
C LEU A 308 -14.41 -5.00 16.64
N GLN A 309 -15.56 -5.10 15.98
CA GLN A 309 -16.76 -4.32 16.29
C GLN A 309 -17.18 -4.52 17.75
N ARG A 310 -17.27 -5.77 18.22
CA ARG A 310 -17.58 -6.06 19.64
C ARG A 310 -16.54 -5.52 20.61
N LYS A 311 -15.24 -5.55 20.26
CA LYS A 311 -14.18 -4.91 21.07
C LYS A 311 -14.35 -3.38 21.11
N LEU A 312 -14.87 -2.76 20.04
CA LEU A 312 -15.18 -1.32 19.98
C LEU A 312 -16.50 -0.94 20.68
N GLU A 313 -17.51 -1.80 20.58
CA GLU A 313 -18.90 -1.63 21.06
C GLU A 313 -19.15 -2.20 22.45
N GLY A 314 -18.22 -2.98 23.04
CA GLY A 314 -18.23 -3.45 24.44
C GLY A 314 -18.23 -2.33 25.49
N LEU A 315 -18.61 -1.13 25.07
CA LEU A 315 -18.93 0.09 25.79
C LEU A 315 -20.29 0.62 25.33
N SER A 316 -21.37 0.08 25.87
CA SER A 316 -22.68 0.67 26.18
C SER A 316 -23.60 -0.51 26.49
N GLU A 317 -24.22 -0.62 27.67
CA GLU A 317 -25.48 0.09 27.96
C GLU A 317 -26.16 0.63 26.70
N PHE A 318 -26.45 -0.25 25.74
CA PHE A 318 -27.48 0.00 24.74
C PHE A 318 -28.84 -0.16 25.41
N SER A 319 -29.24 0.85 26.20
CA SER A 319 -30.63 1.01 26.65
C SER A 319 -31.21 2.41 26.43
N GLU A 320 -30.52 3.38 25.81
CA GLU A 320 -31.08 4.74 25.73
C GLU A 320 -30.93 5.48 24.38
N LEU A 321 -30.81 4.78 23.25
CA LEU A 321 -30.95 5.44 21.93
C LEU A 321 -32.00 4.82 21.01
N SER A 322 -32.87 3.95 21.55
CA SER A 322 -34.06 3.44 20.85
C SER A 322 -35.38 4.11 21.27
N GLU A 323 -35.39 5.04 22.24
CA GLU A 323 -36.64 5.66 22.72
C GLU A 323 -36.94 7.08 22.20
N GLU A 324 -36.00 7.79 21.57
CA GLU A 324 -36.30 9.14 21.05
C GLU A 324 -36.99 9.20 19.66
N SER A 325 -37.37 8.05 19.09
CA SER A 325 -38.27 8.01 17.93
C SER A 325 -39.75 7.84 18.31
N GLY A 326 -40.06 7.86 19.61
CA GLY A 326 -41.37 7.53 20.16
C GLY A 326 -42.18 8.69 20.73
N CYS A 327 -42.25 9.86 20.08
CA CYS A 327 -43.35 10.81 20.31
C CYS A 327 -43.30 12.02 19.36
N VAL A 328 -44.20 12.08 18.37
CA VAL A 328 -45.09 13.24 18.16
C VAL A 328 -46.41 12.71 17.61
N VAL A 329 -47.42 12.71 18.47
CA VAL A 329 -48.84 12.65 18.11
C VAL A 329 -49.32 14.07 17.89
N SER A 330 -49.83 14.37 16.69
CA SER A 330 -51.05 15.15 16.46
C SER A 330 -51.34 15.22 14.97
#